data_AF-A0A752X4A5-F1
#
_entry.id   AF-A0A752X4A5-F1
#
_cell.length_a   1.000
_cell.length_b   1.000
_cell.length_c   1.000
_cell.angle_alpha   90.00
_cell.angle_beta   90.00
_cell.angle_gamma   90.00
#
_symmetry.space_group_name_H-M   'P 1'
#
loop_
_entity.id
_entity.type
_entity.pdbx_description
1 polymer ?
#
loop_
_entity_poly.entity_id
_entity_poly.type
_entity_poly.pdbx_seq_one_letter_code
_entity_poly.pdbx_strand_id
1 'polypeptide(L)'
;DQWPEEAIAPLRNYLQDVPGFDLSLVRTPSAWTEEPRKQHAYLSGQFSETFSTFTEAFGDIFAEDSGDIDIRDSIHSDRILMVMIPALDTSAHTTSALGRMFITQKSMILARDLGYRLEGTDSDALEVKKYKGRFPYLCFLDEVGAYYTDRIAVEATQVRSLDFALILMAQDQERIEGQTTATNTATLMQNTGTKFAGRIVSEGSTARTLKSAAGEEARARMNNLQRQDGIFGESWIDSPQISILMESKINVQELIELHPGEFFSIFRGETVPSASFFIPDDEKSCSSDPVVINRYISVDAPRLDRLRRLVPRTTQRRIPSPENVSAIIGVLTAKPSRKRRKIRTEPHTIVDTFQQRIAGRQAAMAMLEEYDTDINARESALWETAVNTLKTTTREERRIRYITLNRPELPETKEENQISVRAERAGINLLTLPQDNNHPTGRPVNGFHHKKTNRPDWDGMY
;
A
#
# COMPACT_ATOMS: atom_id res chain seq x y z
N ASP A 1 9.05 -15.43 -27.10
CA ASP A 1 8.69 -14.50 -26.01
C ASP A 1 9.14 -15.08 -24.69
N GLN A 2 10.21 -14.56 -24.12
CA GLN A 2 10.70 -14.98 -22.80
C GLN A 2 10.03 -14.10 -21.76
N TRP A 3 9.26 -14.73 -20.88
CA TRP A 3 8.73 -14.06 -19.70
C TRP A 3 9.88 -13.49 -18.86
N PRO A 4 9.71 -12.35 -18.17
CA PRO A 4 10.74 -11.79 -17.31
C PRO A 4 11.19 -12.82 -16.27
N GLU A 5 12.49 -12.86 -15.97
CA GLU A 5 13.05 -13.81 -15.01
C GLU A 5 12.43 -13.64 -13.61
N GLU A 6 12.09 -12.40 -13.25
CA GLU A 6 11.36 -12.05 -12.01
C GLU A 6 9.99 -12.76 -11.90
N ALA A 7 9.29 -12.98 -13.01
CA ALA A 7 8.01 -13.70 -13.01
C ALA A 7 8.20 -15.22 -12.98
N ILE A 8 9.31 -15.72 -13.53
CA ILE A 8 9.60 -17.16 -13.61
C ILE A 8 10.23 -17.67 -12.30
N ALA A 9 11.07 -16.85 -11.65
CA ALA A 9 11.86 -17.26 -10.50
C ALA A 9 11.02 -17.84 -9.34
N PRO A 10 9.88 -17.27 -8.93
CA PRO A 10 9.04 -17.86 -7.88
C PRO A 10 8.49 -19.24 -8.25
N LEU A 11 8.07 -19.43 -9.51
CA LEU A 11 7.58 -20.72 -10.01
C LEU A 11 8.71 -21.77 -10.05
N ARG A 12 9.92 -21.34 -10.41
CA ARG A 12 11.11 -22.20 -10.39
C ARG A 12 11.50 -22.59 -8.97
N ASN A 13 11.46 -21.66 -8.03
CA ASN A 13 11.73 -21.92 -6.61
C ASN A 13 10.72 -22.91 -6.03
N TYR A 14 9.42 -22.73 -6.32
CA TYR A 14 8.40 -23.69 -5.95
C TYR A 14 8.75 -25.11 -6.42
N LEU A 15 9.09 -25.26 -7.71
CA LEU A 15 9.48 -26.56 -8.26
C LEU A 15 10.79 -27.10 -7.68
N GLN A 16 11.72 -26.25 -7.25
CA GLN A 16 12.93 -26.65 -6.50
C GLN A 16 12.59 -27.19 -5.12
N ASP A 17 11.62 -26.57 -4.45
CA ASP A 17 11.24 -26.92 -3.08
C ASP A 17 10.36 -28.18 -3.03
N VAL A 18 9.71 -28.58 -4.13
CA VAL A 18 8.93 -29.81 -4.21
C VAL A 18 9.85 -31.03 -4.06
N PRO A 19 9.68 -31.85 -3.00
CA PRO A 19 10.54 -33.01 -2.77
C PRO A 19 10.55 -33.98 -3.95
N GLY A 20 11.75 -34.37 -4.38
CA GLY A 20 11.95 -35.36 -5.45
C GLY A 20 11.73 -34.84 -6.87
N PHE A 21 11.53 -33.52 -7.06
CA PHE A 21 11.42 -32.92 -8.38
C PHE A 21 12.80 -32.59 -8.97
N ASP A 22 13.05 -33.00 -10.21
CA ASP A 22 14.27 -32.65 -10.95
C ASP A 22 13.96 -31.57 -12.01
N LEU A 23 14.52 -30.37 -11.83
CA LEU A 23 14.34 -29.26 -12.78
C LEU A 23 14.90 -29.54 -14.16
N SER A 24 15.86 -30.45 -14.30
CA SER A 24 16.37 -30.85 -15.61
C SER A 24 15.26 -31.47 -16.48
N LEU A 25 14.28 -32.09 -15.82
CA LEU A 25 13.13 -32.76 -16.42
C LEU A 25 11.89 -31.88 -16.52
N VAL A 26 11.96 -30.57 -16.20
CA VAL A 26 10.78 -29.68 -16.17
C VAL A 26 10.03 -29.63 -17.51
N ARG A 27 10.73 -29.82 -18.63
CA ARG A 27 10.15 -29.83 -19.98
C ARG A 27 9.62 -31.20 -20.41
N THR A 28 9.77 -32.21 -19.56
CA THR A 28 9.45 -33.61 -19.87
C THR A 28 8.52 -34.18 -18.80
N PRO A 29 7.23 -33.79 -18.77
CA PRO A 29 6.29 -34.23 -17.74
C PRO A 29 6.18 -35.76 -17.62
N SER A 30 6.34 -36.50 -18.73
CA SER A 30 6.31 -37.96 -18.72
C SER A 30 7.43 -38.61 -17.90
N ALA A 31 8.56 -37.91 -17.70
CA ALA A 31 9.70 -38.39 -16.93
C ALA A 31 9.61 -38.03 -15.43
N TRP A 32 8.58 -37.29 -15.02
CA TRP A 32 8.40 -36.93 -13.61
C TRP A 32 8.02 -38.17 -12.80
N THR A 33 8.62 -38.31 -11.63
CA THR A 33 8.29 -39.35 -10.65
C THR A 33 6.90 -39.10 -10.05
N GLU A 34 6.34 -40.09 -9.34
CA GLU A 34 5.05 -39.91 -8.67
C GLU A 34 5.12 -38.98 -7.45
N GLU A 35 6.27 -38.93 -6.77
CA GLU A 35 6.41 -38.21 -5.49
C GLU A 35 6.12 -36.70 -5.63
N PRO A 36 6.72 -35.95 -6.58
CA PRO A 36 6.38 -34.55 -6.80
C PRO A 36 4.91 -34.31 -7.14
N ARG A 37 4.28 -35.24 -7.88
CA ARG A 37 2.86 -35.13 -8.22
C ARG A 37 1.98 -35.28 -6.99
N LYS A 38 2.30 -36.24 -6.10
CA LYS A 38 1.57 -36.43 -4.84
C LYS A 38 1.73 -35.23 -3.92
N GLN A 39 2.94 -34.68 -3.80
CA GLN A 39 3.20 -33.48 -3.00
C GLN A 39 2.45 -32.27 -3.56
N HIS A 40 2.50 -32.03 -4.88
CA HIS A 40 1.72 -30.96 -5.51
C HIS A 40 0.22 -31.14 -5.28
N ALA A 41 -0.31 -32.35 -5.47
CA ALA A 41 -1.73 -32.66 -5.29
C ALA A 41 -2.20 -32.45 -3.84
N TYR A 42 -1.37 -32.79 -2.84
CA TYR A 42 -1.69 -32.54 -1.43
C TYR A 42 -1.77 -31.04 -1.13
N LEU A 43 -0.83 -30.24 -1.65
CA LEU A 43 -0.82 -28.79 -1.49
C LEU A 43 -1.98 -28.13 -2.24
N SER A 44 -2.21 -28.49 -3.50
CA SER A 44 -3.27 -27.90 -4.33
C SER A 44 -4.66 -28.32 -3.85
N GLY A 45 -4.80 -29.53 -3.29
CA GLY A 45 -6.05 -30.07 -2.77
C GLY A 45 -6.66 -29.20 -1.67
N GLN A 46 -5.84 -28.47 -0.91
CA GLN A 46 -6.31 -27.53 0.12
C GLN A 46 -7.09 -26.35 -0.48
N PHE A 47 -6.83 -26.01 -1.74
CA PHE A 47 -7.51 -24.91 -2.42
C PHE A 47 -8.67 -25.38 -3.30
N SER A 48 -8.79 -26.69 -3.58
CA SER A 48 -9.78 -27.22 -4.51
C SER A 48 -11.21 -26.87 -4.12
N GLU A 49 -11.58 -27.00 -2.84
CA GLU A 49 -12.93 -26.66 -2.35
C GLU A 49 -13.23 -25.17 -2.54
N THR A 50 -12.26 -24.32 -2.18
CA THR A 50 -12.38 -22.86 -2.35
C THR A 50 -12.50 -22.48 -3.82
N PHE A 51 -11.68 -23.04 -4.71
CA PHE A 51 -11.78 -22.81 -6.15
C PHE A 51 -13.09 -23.32 -6.73
N SER A 52 -13.55 -24.52 -6.35
CA SER A 52 -14.85 -25.07 -6.77
C SER A 52 -15.98 -24.12 -6.39
N THR A 53 -15.94 -23.59 -5.17
CA THR A 53 -16.93 -22.61 -4.70
C THR A 53 -16.91 -21.35 -5.58
N PHE A 54 -15.73 -20.81 -5.89
CA PHE A 54 -15.61 -19.62 -6.74
C PHE A 54 -16.08 -19.85 -8.17
N THR A 55 -15.79 -21.01 -8.75
CA THR A 55 -16.17 -21.30 -10.14
C THR A 55 -17.62 -21.76 -10.29
N GLU A 56 -18.15 -22.54 -9.35
CA GLU A 56 -19.46 -23.17 -9.47
C GLU A 56 -20.56 -22.37 -8.77
N ALA A 57 -20.34 -21.97 -7.51
CA ALA A 57 -21.36 -21.29 -6.71
C ALA A 57 -21.37 -19.76 -6.92
N PHE A 58 -20.19 -19.18 -7.14
CA PHE A 58 -20.02 -17.73 -7.33
C PHE A 58 -19.40 -17.36 -8.67
N GLY A 59 -19.51 -18.24 -9.67
CA GLY A 59 -18.93 -18.03 -11.00
C GLY A 59 -19.40 -16.72 -11.64
N ASP A 60 -20.68 -16.39 -11.48
CA ASP A 60 -21.26 -15.14 -12.00
C ASP A 60 -20.67 -13.88 -11.34
N ILE A 61 -20.08 -13.98 -10.14
CA ILE A 61 -19.48 -12.85 -9.40
C ILE A 61 -17.98 -12.71 -9.70
N PHE A 62 -17.27 -13.84 -9.83
CA PHE A 62 -15.81 -13.86 -9.95
C PHE A 62 -15.29 -14.16 -11.35
N ALA A 63 -16.16 -14.29 -12.36
CA ALA A 63 -15.72 -14.46 -13.74
C ALA A 63 -14.96 -13.23 -14.24
N GLU A 64 -13.99 -13.46 -15.14
CA GLU A 64 -13.11 -12.42 -15.69
C GLU A 64 -13.88 -11.30 -16.40
N ASP A 65 -15.04 -11.62 -16.97
CA ASP A 65 -15.93 -10.72 -17.69
C ASP A 65 -17.09 -10.17 -16.84
N SER A 66 -17.21 -10.59 -15.58
CA SER A 66 -18.31 -10.21 -14.68
C SER A 66 -17.93 -9.25 -13.54
N GLY A 67 -16.70 -8.76 -13.54
CA GLY A 67 -16.19 -7.81 -12.54
C GLY A 67 -16.76 -6.39 -12.71
N ASP A 68 -18.04 -6.19 -12.36
CA ASP A 68 -18.70 -4.88 -12.41
C ASP A 68 -18.22 -3.88 -11.34
N ILE A 69 -17.58 -4.40 -10.27
CA ILE A 69 -17.22 -3.62 -9.08
C ILE A 69 -15.70 -3.63 -8.91
N ASP A 70 -15.10 -2.44 -8.96
CA ASP A 70 -13.71 -2.23 -8.54
C ASP A 70 -13.69 -1.67 -7.10
N ILE A 71 -13.15 -2.46 -6.17
CA ILE A 71 -13.00 -2.06 -4.76
C ILE A 71 -12.08 -0.84 -4.64
N ARG A 72 -11.08 -0.70 -5.52
CA ARG A 72 -10.19 0.47 -5.52
C ARG A 72 -10.97 1.73 -5.87
N ASP A 73 -11.78 1.69 -6.92
CA ASP A 73 -12.64 2.82 -7.29
C ASP A 73 -13.63 3.14 -6.18
N SER A 74 -14.19 2.13 -5.50
CA SER A 74 -15.07 2.38 -4.36
C SER A 74 -14.40 3.21 -3.27
N ILE A 75 -13.14 2.91 -2.98
CA ILE A 75 -12.35 3.58 -1.95
C ILE A 75 -11.90 4.98 -2.41
N HIS A 76 -11.37 5.10 -3.63
CA HIS A 76 -10.81 6.37 -4.13
C HIS A 76 -11.90 7.36 -4.58
N SER A 77 -13.06 6.89 -4.99
CA SER A 77 -14.17 7.74 -5.44
C SER A 77 -15.26 7.91 -4.38
N ASP A 78 -15.01 7.49 -3.13
CA ASP A 78 -15.95 7.59 -1.99
C ASP A 78 -17.35 7.02 -2.32
N ARG A 79 -17.38 5.84 -2.96
CA ARG A 79 -18.64 5.16 -3.31
C ARG A 79 -19.08 4.21 -2.21
N ILE A 80 -20.40 4.02 -2.13
CA ILE A 80 -21.01 3.05 -1.23
C ILE A 80 -20.91 1.66 -1.83
N LEU A 81 -20.16 0.78 -1.16
CA LEU A 81 -20.08 -0.64 -1.48
C LEU A 81 -20.61 -1.46 -0.31
N MET A 82 -21.62 -2.29 -0.59
CA MET A 82 -22.18 -3.25 0.35
C MET A 82 -21.86 -4.67 -0.15
N VAL A 83 -21.17 -5.46 0.68
CA VAL A 83 -20.84 -6.85 0.40
C VAL A 83 -21.59 -7.73 1.40
N MET A 84 -22.53 -8.54 0.89
CA MET A 84 -23.29 -9.48 1.70
C MET A 84 -22.65 -10.86 1.59
N ILE A 85 -22.21 -11.42 2.72
CA ILE A 85 -21.63 -12.77 2.75
C ILE A 85 -22.73 -13.75 3.21
N PRO A 86 -23.10 -14.75 2.40
CA PRO A 86 -24.21 -15.66 2.72
C PRO A 86 -23.80 -16.67 3.80
N ALA A 87 -24.21 -16.42 5.05
CA ALA A 87 -23.83 -17.23 6.20
C ALA A 87 -24.72 -18.48 6.43
N LEU A 88 -25.95 -18.50 5.89
CA LEU A 88 -26.91 -19.60 6.10
C LEU A 88 -26.87 -20.68 5.01
N ASP A 89 -26.57 -20.27 3.78
CA ASP A 89 -26.58 -21.17 2.62
C ASP A 89 -25.20 -21.82 2.35
N THR A 90 -24.17 -21.41 3.09
CA THR A 90 -22.80 -21.90 2.89
C THR A 90 -22.17 -22.40 4.19
N SER A 91 -21.13 -23.22 4.06
CA SER A 91 -20.38 -23.67 5.23
C SER A 91 -19.66 -22.50 5.92
N ALA A 92 -19.43 -22.61 7.23
CA ALA A 92 -18.65 -21.62 7.97
C ALA A 92 -17.23 -21.43 7.41
N HIS A 93 -16.63 -22.49 6.88
CA HIS A 93 -15.32 -22.44 6.21
C HIS A 93 -15.38 -21.59 4.94
N THR A 94 -16.40 -21.80 4.11
CA THR A 94 -16.63 -21.03 2.87
C THR A 94 -16.92 -19.55 3.16
N THR A 95 -17.82 -19.27 4.11
CA THR A 95 -18.15 -17.91 4.57
C THR A 95 -16.89 -17.18 5.05
N SER A 96 -16.07 -17.85 5.87
CA SER A 96 -14.82 -17.29 6.37
C SER A 96 -13.84 -17.01 5.22
N ALA A 97 -13.66 -17.95 4.29
CA ALA A 97 -12.79 -17.79 3.13
C ALA A 97 -13.18 -16.57 2.26
N LEU A 98 -14.47 -16.38 1.99
CA LEU A 98 -14.99 -15.22 1.25
C LEU A 98 -14.67 -13.90 1.96
N GLY A 99 -14.96 -13.80 3.26
CA GLY A 99 -14.67 -12.60 4.04
C GLY A 99 -13.18 -12.31 4.11
N ARG A 100 -12.35 -13.33 4.35
CA ARG A 100 -10.89 -13.20 4.39
C ARG A 100 -10.32 -12.76 3.05
N MET A 101 -10.85 -13.27 1.94
CA MET A 101 -10.45 -12.85 0.59
C MET A 101 -10.76 -11.37 0.38
N PHE A 102 -11.99 -10.93 0.69
CA PHE A 102 -12.39 -9.53 0.56
C PHE A 102 -11.50 -8.59 1.38
N ILE A 103 -11.27 -8.92 2.66
CA ILE A 103 -10.36 -8.17 3.53
C ILE A 103 -8.94 -8.15 2.95
N THR A 104 -8.44 -9.28 2.47
CA THR A 104 -7.09 -9.37 1.88
C THR A 104 -6.95 -8.47 0.66
N GLN A 105 -7.93 -8.47 -0.24
CA GLN A 105 -7.94 -7.62 -1.43
C GLN A 105 -7.98 -6.14 -1.05
N LYS A 106 -8.86 -5.75 -0.12
CA LYS A 106 -8.92 -4.39 0.44
C LYS A 106 -7.58 -3.98 1.06
N SER A 107 -6.98 -4.83 1.89
CA SER A 107 -5.67 -4.55 2.49
C SER A 107 -4.56 -4.38 1.44
N MET A 108 -4.58 -5.15 0.35
CA MET A 108 -3.60 -5.01 -0.72
C MET A 108 -3.73 -3.69 -1.47
N ILE A 109 -4.98 -3.23 -1.68
CA ILE A 109 -5.26 -1.90 -2.25
C ILE A 109 -4.71 -0.83 -1.32
N LEU A 110 -5.09 -0.86 -0.04
CA LEU A 110 -4.64 0.12 0.95
C LEU A 110 -3.12 0.12 1.16
N ALA A 111 -2.47 -1.05 1.13
CA ALA A 111 -1.01 -1.15 1.27
C ALA A 111 -0.28 -0.49 0.11
N ARG A 112 -0.80 -0.63 -1.12
CA ARG A 112 -0.25 0.08 -2.28
C ARG A 112 -0.48 1.59 -2.17
N ASP A 113 -1.62 1.99 -1.64
CA ASP A 113 -1.99 3.39 -1.49
C ASP A 113 -1.22 4.11 -0.39
N LEU A 114 -0.75 3.38 0.63
CA LEU A 114 0.17 3.84 1.68
C LEU A 114 1.58 4.19 1.14
N GLY A 115 1.81 3.97 -0.16
CA GLY A 115 2.94 4.47 -0.91
C GLY A 115 3.93 3.39 -1.28
N TYR A 116 4.18 3.27 -2.59
CA TYR A 116 5.24 2.43 -3.16
C TYR A 116 6.47 3.25 -3.60
N ARG A 117 6.35 4.59 -3.62
CA ARG A 117 7.43 5.49 -3.99
C ARG A 117 8.17 5.94 -2.74
N LEU A 118 9.47 5.70 -2.71
CA LEU A 118 10.36 6.10 -1.62
C LEU A 118 10.66 7.60 -1.63
N GLU A 119 10.52 8.26 -2.78
CA GLU A 119 10.86 9.67 -2.97
C GLU A 119 9.67 10.43 -3.58
N GLY A 120 9.49 11.69 -3.16
CA GLY A 120 8.44 12.58 -3.64
C GLY A 120 7.76 13.36 -2.52
N THR A 121 6.81 14.22 -2.88
CA THR A 121 5.92 14.86 -1.90
C THR A 121 4.94 13.86 -1.31
N ASP A 122 4.37 14.13 -0.13
CA ASP A 122 3.31 13.31 0.46
C ASP A 122 2.16 13.03 -0.52
N SER A 123 1.78 14.02 -1.32
CA SER A 123 0.77 13.86 -2.37
C SER A 123 1.21 12.94 -3.50
N ASP A 124 2.51 12.87 -3.81
CA ASP A 124 3.02 11.99 -4.87
C ASP A 124 3.28 10.56 -4.38
N ALA A 125 3.70 10.43 -3.12
CA ALA A 125 4.00 9.17 -2.47
C ALA A 125 2.74 8.43 -2.01
N LEU A 126 1.74 9.14 -1.47
CA LEU A 126 0.51 8.57 -0.92
C LEU A 126 -0.66 8.77 -1.89
N GLU A 127 -1.02 7.72 -2.62
CA GLU A 127 -2.06 7.78 -3.64
C GLU A 127 -3.43 8.08 -3.03
N VAL A 128 -3.75 7.51 -1.87
CA VAL A 128 -5.03 7.80 -1.17
C VAL A 128 -5.17 9.25 -0.74
N LYS A 129 -4.08 9.94 -0.37
CA LYS A 129 -4.16 11.37 -0.02
C LYS A 129 -4.59 12.24 -1.21
N LYS A 130 -4.35 11.80 -2.45
CA LYS A 130 -4.83 12.50 -3.66
C LYS A 130 -6.35 12.50 -3.76
N TYR A 131 -6.97 11.44 -3.27
CA TYR A 131 -8.41 11.20 -3.32
C TYR A 131 -9.10 11.51 -1.99
N LYS A 132 -8.41 12.20 -1.08
CA LYS A 132 -8.93 12.53 0.24
C LYS A 132 -10.17 13.43 0.11
N GLY A 133 -11.32 12.92 0.58
CA GLY A 133 -12.56 13.68 0.74
C GLY A 133 -12.55 14.60 1.97
N ARG A 134 -13.65 15.35 2.15
CA ARG A 134 -13.87 16.18 3.35
C ARG A 134 -14.01 15.34 4.62
N PHE A 135 -14.59 14.15 4.48
CA PHE A 135 -14.87 13.23 5.57
C PHE A 135 -14.04 11.95 5.40
N PRO A 136 -13.73 11.24 6.49
CA PRO A 136 -13.03 9.97 6.39
C PRO A 136 -13.90 8.90 5.74
N TYR A 137 -13.29 8.01 4.96
CA TYR A 137 -13.99 6.87 4.38
C TYR A 137 -14.39 5.90 5.50
N LEU A 138 -15.69 5.60 5.61
CA LEU A 138 -16.22 4.74 6.65
C LEU A 138 -16.22 3.28 6.19
N CYS A 139 -15.45 2.43 6.87
CA CYS A 139 -15.40 1.00 6.60
C CYS A 139 -16.02 0.22 7.76
N PHE A 140 -17.25 -0.24 7.54
CA PHE A 140 -17.98 -1.10 8.47
C PHE A 140 -17.68 -2.57 8.17
N LEU A 141 -17.13 -3.27 9.16
CA LEU A 141 -16.94 -4.71 9.11
C LEU A 141 -17.86 -5.34 10.15
N ASP A 142 -18.95 -5.93 9.69
CA ASP A 142 -19.91 -6.64 10.54
C ASP A 142 -19.47 -8.09 10.79
N GLU A 143 -19.77 -8.62 11.97
CA GLU A 143 -19.44 -9.99 12.38
C GLU A 143 -17.96 -10.38 12.13
N VAL A 144 -17.02 -9.50 12.51
CA VAL A 144 -15.57 -9.67 12.26
C VAL A 144 -15.03 -11.01 12.79
N GLY A 145 -15.61 -11.55 13.86
CA GLY A 145 -15.25 -12.86 14.40
C GLY A 145 -15.41 -14.02 13.40
N ALA A 146 -16.26 -13.91 12.38
CA ALA A 146 -16.47 -14.96 11.39
C ALA A 146 -15.34 -15.05 10.34
N TYR A 147 -14.68 -13.94 10.02
CA TYR A 147 -13.69 -13.85 8.93
C TYR A 147 -12.43 -13.07 9.31
N TYR A 148 -12.12 -13.00 10.61
CA TYR A 148 -10.95 -12.28 11.11
C TYR A 148 -9.66 -12.74 10.41
N THR A 149 -8.78 -11.77 10.14
CA THR A 149 -7.39 -11.99 9.72
C THR A 149 -6.47 -11.01 10.45
N ASP A 150 -5.20 -11.37 10.61
CA ASP A 150 -4.20 -10.46 11.20
C ASP A 150 -4.02 -9.17 10.37
N ARG A 151 -4.45 -9.16 9.09
CA ARG A 151 -4.46 -7.94 8.27
C ARG A 151 -5.42 -6.88 8.81
N ILE A 152 -6.53 -7.27 9.45
CA ILE A 152 -7.46 -6.31 10.08
C ILE A 152 -6.75 -5.54 11.21
N ALA A 153 -5.91 -6.20 12.00
CA ALA A 153 -5.13 -5.51 13.04
C ALA A 153 -4.09 -4.55 12.46
N VAL A 154 -3.45 -4.93 11.35
CA VAL A 154 -2.54 -4.04 10.61
C VAL A 154 -3.30 -2.84 10.06
N GLU A 155 -4.47 -3.07 9.43
CA GLU A 155 -5.35 -2.00 8.96
C GLU A 155 -5.72 -1.05 10.11
N ALA A 156 -6.22 -1.57 11.22
CA ALA A 156 -6.61 -0.77 12.40
C ALA A 156 -5.47 0.12 12.92
N THR A 157 -4.21 -0.30 12.72
CA THR A 157 -3.02 0.47 13.11
C THR A 157 -2.69 1.56 12.08
N GLN A 158 -2.75 1.23 10.79
CA GLN A 158 -2.19 2.05 9.70
C GLN A 158 -3.20 3.03 9.10
N VAL A 159 -4.46 2.64 8.98
CA VAL A 159 -5.48 3.36 8.18
C VAL A 159 -5.86 4.73 8.77
N ARG A 160 -5.51 5.00 10.03
CA ARG A 160 -5.69 6.33 10.64
C ARG A 160 -4.96 7.43 9.87
N SER A 161 -3.80 7.11 9.29
CA SER A 161 -3.00 8.04 8.48
C SER A 161 -3.60 8.33 7.09
N LEU A 162 -4.58 7.53 6.68
CA LEU A 162 -5.23 7.55 5.37
C LEU A 162 -6.63 8.18 5.41
N ASP A 163 -7.04 8.76 6.54
CA ASP A 163 -8.42 9.25 6.79
C ASP A 163 -9.47 8.17 6.58
N PHE A 164 -9.23 6.97 7.11
CA PHE A 164 -10.25 5.93 7.22
C PHE A 164 -10.76 5.85 8.65
N ALA A 165 -12.07 5.65 8.78
CA ALA A 165 -12.67 5.16 10.01
C ALA A 165 -12.99 3.67 9.85
N LEU A 166 -12.22 2.82 10.53
CA LEU A 166 -12.47 1.38 10.58
C LEU A 166 -13.38 1.07 11.78
N ILE A 167 -14.57 0.54 11.49
CA ILE A 167 -15.59 0.21 12.48
C ILE A 167 -15.77 -1.30 12.47
N LEU A 168 -15.28 -1.94 13.53
CA LEU A 168 -15.32 -3.39 13.70
C LEU A 168 -16.47 -3.76 14.63
N MET A 169 -17.36 -4.63 14.16
CA MET A 169 -18.49 -5.13 14.93
C MET A 169 -18.32 -6.64 15.13
N ALA A 170 -18.53 -7.09 16.35
CA ALA A 170 -18.46 -8.50 16.73
C ALA A 170 -19.43 -8.75 17.89
N GLN A 171 -20.01 -9.94 17.94
CA GLN A 171 -20.91 -10.35 19.03
C GLN A 171 -20.14 -10.57 20.34
N ASP A 172 -19.01 -11.26 20.25
CA ASP A 172 -18.16 -11.57 21.38
C ASP A 172 -16.67 -11.51 20.99
N GLN A 173 -15.83 -11.24 21.98
CA GLN A 173 -14.37 -11.22 21.81
C GLN A 173 -13.84 -12.64 21.62
N GLU A 174 -14.46 -13.63 22.27
CA GLU A 174 -14.08 -15.03 22.23
C GLU A 174 -14.06 -15.61 20.80
N ARG A 175 -14.99 -15.22 19.93
CA ARG A 175 -15.00 -15.66 18.52
C ARG A 175 -13.80 -15.12 17.74
N ILE A 176 -13.33 -13.91 18.04
CA ILE A 176 -12.09 -13.36 17.45
C ILE A 176 -10.87 -14.14 17.98
N GLU A 177 -10.83 -14.44 19.28
CA GLU A 177 -9.79 -15.27 19.90
C GLU A 177 -9.75 -16.70 19.34
N GLY A 178 -10.86 -17.22 18.81
CA GLY A 178 -10.88 -18.48 18.08
C GLY A 178 -10.18 -18.43 16.71
N GLN A 179 -9.96 -17.24 16.15
CA GLN A 179 -9.37 -17.04 14.82
C GLN A 179 -7.90 -16.58 14.85
N THR A 180 -7.41 -16.08 15.99
CA THR A 180 -6.04 -15.57 16.14
C THR A 180 -5.51 -15.79 17.55
N THR A 181 -4.29 -15.36 17.83
CA THR A 181 -3.73 -15.43 19.19
C THR A 181 -4.34 -14.38 20.12
N ALA A 182 -4.44 -14.68 21.41
CA ALA A 182 -4.89 -13.72 22.42
C ALA A 182 -4.08 -12.40 22.39
N THR A 183 -2.79 -12.47 22.06
CA THR A 183 -1.92 -11.28 21.90
C THR A 183 -2.35 -10.40 20.74
N ASN A 184 -2.71 -11.00 19.59
CA ASN A 184 -3.18 -10.25 18.43
C ASN A 184 -4.54 -9.62 18.69
N THR A 185 -5.44 -10.35 19.36
CA THR A 185 -6.73 -9.79 19.80
C THR A 185 -6.54 -8.62 20.75
N ALA A 186 -5.67 -8.75 21.76
CA ALA A 186 -5.36 -7.66 22.68
C ALA A 186 -4.81 -6.42 21.95
N THR A 187 -3.93 -6.64 20.97
CA THR A 187 -3.37 -5.57 20.13
C THR A 187 -4.46 -4.87 19.31
N LEU A 188 -5.37 -5.63 18.70
CA LEU A 188 -6.54 -5.10 18.00
C LEU A 188 -7.39 -4.24 18.94
N MET A 189 -7.69 -4.75 20.14
CA MET A 189 -8.49 -4.04 21.14
C MET A 189 -7.79 -2.78 21.67
N GLN A 190 -6.45 -2.73 21.72
CA GLN A 190 -5.71 -1.52 22.07
C GLN A 190 -5.73 -0.49 20.92
N ASN A 191 -5.71 -0.97 19.67
CA ASN A 191 -5.78 -0.12 18.49
C ASN A 191 -7.20 0.41 18.20
N THR A 192 -8.26 -0.15 18.78
CA THR A 192 -9.60 0.44 18.69
C THR A 192 -9.76 1.53 19.74
N GLY A 193 -9.58 2.80 19.33
CA GLY A 193 -9.55 3.95 20.25
C GLY A 193 -10.90 4.27 20.91
N THR A 194 -12.01 3.96 20.25
CA THR A 194 -13.37 4.10 20.77
C THR A 194 -14.02 2.73 20.82
N LYS A 195 -14.74 2.43 21.91
CA LYS A 195 -15.48 1.18 22.07
C LYS A 195 -16.94 1.48 22.32
N PHE A 196 -17.80 0.75 21.62
CA PHE A 196 -19.24 0.78 21.83
C PHE A 196 -19.63 -0.57 22.44
N ALA A 197 -20.11 -0.55 23.67
CA ALA A 197 -20.50 -1.74 24.41
C ALA A 197 -22.03 -1.88 24.38
N GLY A 198 -22.50 -2.80 23.53
CA GLY A 198 -23.90 -3.22 23.54
C GLY A 198 -24.19 -4.22 24.66
N ARG A 199 -25.39 -4.81 24.60
CA ARG A 199 -25.82 -5.82 25.56
C ARG A 199 -24.92 -7.06 25.53
N ILE A 200 -24.53 -7.55 26.71
CA ILE A 200 -23.81 -8.81 26.88
C ILE A 200 -24.64 -9.83 27.66
N VAL A 201 -24.33 -11.11 27.51
CA VAL A 201 -25.07 -12.22 28.15
C VAL A 201 -24.36 -12.76 29.40
N SER A 202 -23.03 -12.59 29.50
CA SER A 202 -22.23 -13.16 30.59
C SER A 202 -20.98 -12.33 30.94
N GLU A 203 -20.38 -12.61 32.11
CA GLU A 203 -19.13 -11.98 32.58
C GLU A 203 -17.86 -12.55 31.90
N GLY A 204 -17.91 -12.77 30.57
CA GLY A 204 -16.84 -13.38 29.78
C GLY A 204 -15.57 -12.53 29.61
N SER A 205 -14.74 -12.87 28.62
CA SER A 205 -13.56 -12.04 28.28
C SER A 205 -13.99 -10.65 27.79
N THR A 206 -15.08 -10.59 27.03
CA THR A 206 -15.70 -9.35 26.54
C THR A 206 -16.02 -8.37 27.68
N ALA A 207 -16.69 -8.83 28.76
CA ALA A 207 -17.05 -7.99 29.90
C ALA A 207 -15.81 -7.42 30.63
N ARG A 208 -14.77 -8.24 30.77
CA ARG A 208 -13.50 -7.83 31.40
C ARG A 208 -12.78 -6.77 30.59
N THR A 209 -12.72 -6.92 29.26
CA THR A 209 -12.13 -5.92 28.37
C THR A 209 -12.87 -4.59 28.45
N LEU A 210 -14.20 -4.61 28.49
CA LEU A 210 -15.02 -3.41 28.62
C LEU A 210 -14.82 -2.69 29.96
N LYS A 211 -14.83 -3.43 31.07
CA LYS A 211 -14.51 -2.88 32.41
C LYS A 211 -13.12 -2.24 32.44
N SER A 212 -12.12 -2.93 31.87
CA SER A 212 -10.75 -2.41 31.81
C SER A 212 -10.64 -1.17 30.95
N ALA A 213 -11.39 -1.07 29.84
CA ALA A 213 -11.40 0.10 28.97
C ALA A 213 -12.15 1.29 29.58
N ALA A 214 -13.21 1.02 30.34
CA ALA A 214 -13.97 2.01 31.10
C ALA A 214 -13.16 2.62 32.25
N GLY A 215 -12.32 1.81 32.89
CA GLY A 215 -11.54 2.21 34.06
C GLY A 215 -12.37 2.21 35.34
N GLU A 216 -11.78 2.80 36.38
CA GLU A 216 -12.34 2.88 37.73
C GLU A 216 -12.51 4.34 38.14
N GLU A 217 -13.49 4.59 39.00
CA GLU A 217 -13.72 5.89 39.62
C GLU A 217 -13.81 5.76 41.14
N ALA A 218 -13.33 6.80 41.82
CA ALA A 218 -13.39 6.88 43.27
C ALA A 218 -14.81 7.25 43.72
N ARG A 219 -15.51 6.30 44.33
CA ARG A 219 -16.85 6.52 44.91
C ARG A 219 -16.75 6.58 46.43
N ALA A 220 -17.37 7.61 47.00
CA ALA A 220 -17.54 7.72 48.44
C ALA A 220 -18.72 6.83 48.87
N ARG A 221 -18.45 5.85 49.73
CA ARG A 221 -19.44 4.95 50.34
C ARG A 221 -19.50 5.21 51.83
N MET A 222 -20.71 5.34 52.36
CA MET A 222 -20.97 5.24 53.79
C MET A 222 -21.29 3.78 54.11
N ASN A 223 -20.37 3.13 54.83
CA ASN A 223 -20.41 1.68 55.00
C ASN A 223 -21.29 1.22 56.15
N ASN A 224 -21.66 2.10 57.10
CA ASN A 224 -22.35 1.69 58.32
C ASN A 224 -23.47 2.67 58.72
N LEU A 225 -24.62 2.13 59.09
CA LEU A 225 -25.63 2.83 59.88
C LEU A 225 -25.33 2.57 61.36
N GLN A 226 -25.14 3.62 62.14
CA GLN A 226 -24.92 3.53 63.58
C GLN A 226 -26.27 3.53 64.29
N ARG A 227 -26.53 2.49 65.09
CA ARG A 227 -27.72 2.45 65.94
C ARG A 227 -27.56 3.45 67.08
N GLN A 228 -28.50 4.38 67.21
CA GLN A 228 -28.57 5.29 68.34
C GLN A 228 -29.79 4.90 69.20
N ASP A 229 -29.52 4.35 70.37
CA ASP A 229 -30.56 4.03 71.35
C ASP A 229 -31.04 5.33 72.01
N GLY A 230 -32.21 5.81 71.59
CA GLY A 230 -32.88 6.97 72.14
C GLY A 230 -34.02 6.60 73.11
N ILE A 231 -34.37 7.51 74.00
CA ILE A 231 -35.40 7.33 75.06
C ILE A 231 -36.80 7.04 74.48
N PHE A 232 -37.05 7.32 73.19
CA PHE A 232 -38.33 7.13 72.51
C PHE A 232 -38.33 6.10 71.36
N GLY A 233 -37.28 5.26 71.25
CA GLY A 233 -37.21 4.17 70.27
C GLY A 233 -35.86 4.07 69.57
N GLU A 234 -35.60 2.93 68.94
CA GLU A 234 -34.37 2.68 68.18
C GLU A 234 -34.37 3.52 66.89
N SER A 235 -33.36 4.38 66.72
CA SER A 235 -33.14 5.16 65.51
C SER A 235 -31.81 4.76 64.88
N TRP A 236 -31.81 4.56 63.56
CA TRP A 236 -30.60 4.32 62.78
C TRP A 236 -30.17 5.65 62.18
N ILE A 237 -28.97 6.11 62.56
CA ILE A 237 -28.36 7.30 61.99
C ILE A 237 -27.13 6.90 61.19
N ASP A 238 -26.93 7.65 60.13
CA ASP A 238 -25.79 7.54 59.22
C ASP A 238 -24.46 7.77 59.97
N SER A 239 -23.55 6.78 59.91
CA SER A 239 -22.23 6.90 60.56
C SER A 239 -21.39 7.97 59.85
N PRO A 240 -20.66 8.85 60.58
CA PRO A 240 -19.85 9.92 59.97
C PRO A 240 -18.60 9.42 59.22
N GLN A 241 -18.41 8.10 59.11
CA GLN A 241 -17.23 7.49 58.52
C GLN A 241 -17.47 7.23 57.01
N ILE A 242 -16.88 8.08 56.18
CA ILE A 242 -16.90 7.96 54.72
C ILE A 242 -15.67 7.15 54.28
N SER A 243 -15.88 6.05 53.56
CA SER A 243 -14.81 5.31 52.88
C SER A 243 -14.81 5.64 51.40
N ILE A 244 -13.64 5.95 50.83
CA ILE A 244 -13.49 6.14 49.38
C ILE A 244 -13.01 4.81 48.81
N LEU A 245 -13.81 4.22 47.92
CA LEU A 245 -13.51 2.97 47.24
C LEU A 245 -13.36 3.22 45.73
N MET A 246 -12.38 2.58 45.12
CA MET A 246 -12.27 2.53 43.66
C MET A 246 -13.24 1.47 43.16
N GLU A 247 -14.21 1.88 42.33
CA GLU A 247 -15.20 1.00 41.72
C GLU A 247 -15.13 1.16 40.19
N SER A 248 -15.41 0.08 39.44
CA SER A 248 -15.45 0.17 37.98
C SER A 248 -16.57 1.11 37.53
N LYS A 249 -16.30 1.94 36.53
CA LYS A 249 -17.30 2.87 35.96
C LYS A 249 -18.50 2.15 35.32
N ILE A 250 -18.30 0.91 34.86
CA ILE A 250 -19.35 0.09 34.23
C ILE A 250 -19.54 -1.19 35.05
N ASN A 251 -20.78 -1.46 35.43
CA ASN A 251 -21.17 -2.74 36.01
C ASN A 251 -21.60 -3.73 34.91
N VAL A 252 -21.30 -5.03 35.07
CA VAL A 252 -21.78 -6.05 34.10
C VAL A 252 -23.30 -6.13 34.13
N GLN A 253 -23.91 -5.97 35.31
CA GLN A 253 -25.36 -6.00 35.42
C GLN A 253 -26.02 -4.91 34.56
N GLU A 254 -25.45 -3.70 34.52
CA GLU A 254 -25.91 -2.62 33.65
C GLU A 254 -25.79 -3.01 32.17
N LEU A 255 -24.71 -3.68 31.77
CA LEU A 255 -24.54 -4.16 30.39
C LEU A 255 -25.52 -5.30 30.03
N ILE A 256 -25.94 -6.14 30.98
CA ILE A 256 -26.92 -7.22 30.76
C ILE A 256 -28.34 -6.64 30.59
N GLU A 257 -28.64 -5.56 31.30
CA GLU A 257 -29.95 -4.90 31.35
C GLU A 257 -30.23 -3.97 30.16
N LEU A 258 -29.21 -3.61 29.37
CA LEU A 258 -29.36 -2.77 28.18
C LEU A 258 -30.46 -3.27 27.24
N HIS A 259 -31.34 -2.35 26.82
CA HIS A 259 -32.34 -2.60 25.80
C HIS A 259 -31.74 -2.56 24.37
N PRO A 260 -32.42 -3.16 23.37
CA PRO A 260 -32.00 -3.02 21.97
C PRO A 260 -31.87 -1.54 21.58
N GLY A 261 -30.69 -1.16 21.08
CA GLY A 261 -30.35 0.22 20.71
C GLY A 261 -29.68 1.03 21.82
N GLU A 262 -29.61 0.52 23.05
CA GLU A 262 -28.84 1.13 24.13
C GLU A 262 -27.42 0.56 24.19
N PHE A 263 -26.44 1.41 24.47
CA PHE A 263 -25.04 1.02 24.57
C PHE A 263 -24.24 2.02 25.42
N PHE A 264 -23.08 1.59 25.92
CA PHE A 264 -22.11 2.50 26.52
C PHE A 264 -21.05 2.90 25.48
N SER A 265 -20.88 4.21 25.31
CA SER A 265 -19.77 4.78 24.55
C SER A 265 -18.56 4.94 25.48
N ILE A 266 -17.46 4.25 25.19
CA ILE A 266 -16.22 4.34 25.94
C ILE A 266 -15.18 5.04 25.07
N PHE A 267 -14.81 6.25 25.47
CA PHE A 267 -13.81 7.06 24.76
C PHE A 267 -12.81 7.66 25.75
N ARG A 268 -11.53 7.31 25.59
CA ARG A 268 -10.44 7.82 26.43
C ARG A 268 -10.68 7.64 27.95
N GLY A 269 -11.29 6.52 28.35
CA GLY A 269 -11.61 6.22 29.75
C GLY A 269 -12.85 6.94 30.28
N GLU A 270 -13.55 7.72 29.47
CA GLU A 270 -14.86 8.25 29.79
C GLU A 270 -15.95 7.34 29.23
N THR A 271 -16.96 7.08 30.07
CA THR A 271 -18.06 6.16 29.79
C THR A 271 -19.37 6.93 29.79
N VAL A 272 -20.06 6.92 28.64
CA VAL A 272 -21.31 7.67 28.45
C VAL A 272 -22.41 6.69 28.04
N PRO A 273 -23.47 6.51 28.84
CA PRO A 273 -24.68 5.82 28.40
C PRO A 273 -25.24 6.51 27.17
N SER A 274 -25.50 5.75 26.11
CA SER A 274 -25.85 6.24 24.79
C SER A 274 -26.98 5.41 24.19
N ALA A 275 -27.71 6.01 23.25
CA ALA A 275 -28.75 5.32 22.48
C ALA A 275 -28.52 5.54 20.99
N SER A 276 -28.83 4.52 20.19
CA SER A 276 -28.71 4.56 18.74
C SER A 276 -29.83 5.39 18.12
N PHE A 277 -29.53 6.01 16.99
CA PHE A 277 -30.59 6.57 16.15
C PHE A 277 -31.54 5.45 15.69
N PHE A 278 -32.83 5.61 15.98
CA PHE A 278 -33.86 4.64 15.63
C PHE A 278 -34.55 5.06 14.33
N ILE A 279 -34.54 4.16 13.35
CA ILE A 279 -35.29 4.31 12.10
C ILE A 279 -36.52 3.41 12.19
N PRO A 280 -37.74 3.95 12.02
CA PRO A 280 -38.98 3.16 11.95
C PRO A 280 -38.98 2.14 10.79
N ASP A 281 -39.68 1.01 10.95
CA ASP A 281 -39.67 -0.08 9.95
C ASP A 281 -40.38 0.28 8.63
N ASP A 282 -41.35 1.19 8.70
CA ASP A 282 -42.02 1.78 7.53
C ASP A 282 -41.06 2.65 6.70
N GLU A 283 -40.04 3.24 7.31
CA GLU A 283 -38.98 3.97 6.58
C GLU A 283 -37.90 3.05 6.00
N LYS A 284 -37.75 1.83 6.54
CA LYS A 284 -36.79 0.82 6.04
C LYS A 284 -37.29 0.10 4.79
N SER A 285 -38.61 0.08 4.58
CA SER A 285 -39.23 -0.71 3.52
C SER A 285 -39.75 0.18 2.39
N CYS A 286 -39.20 -0.01 1.18
CA CYS A 286 -39.79 0.58 -0.02
C CYS A 286 -41.01 -0.24 -0.42
N SER A 287 -42.21 0.24 -0.07
CA SER A 287 -43.48 -0.37 -0.47
C SER A 287 -43.92 0.02 -1.88
N SER A 288 -43.47 1.16 -2.39
CA SER A 288 -43.85 1.71 -3.69
C SER A 288 -42.94 1.26 -4.84
N ASP A 289 -41.63 1.20 -4.61
CA ASP A 289 -40.63 1.03 -5.66
C ASP A 289 -39.76 -0.20 -5.41
N PRO A 290 -39.56 -1.08 -6.41
CA PRO A 290 -38.67 -2.21 -6.26
C PRO A 290 -37.22 -1.73 -6.08
N VAL A 291 -36.47 -2.41 -5.21
CA VAL A 291 -35.02 -2.19 -5.10
C VAL A 291 -34.37 -2.66 -6.40
N VAL A 292 -33.75 -1.74 -7.13
CA VAL A 292 -33.03 -2.03 -8.38
C VAL A 292 -31.54 -1.84 -8.15
N ILE A 293 -30.77 -2.89 -8.41
CA ILE A 293 -29.31 -2.86 -8.37
C ILE A 293 -28.79 -2.16 -9.63
N ASN A 294 -27.70 -1.39 -9.51
CA ASN A 294 -27.02 -0.77 -10.64
C ASN A 294 -26.60 -1.82 -11.67
N ARG A 295 -26.96 -1.62 -12.94
CA ARG A 295 -26.54 -2.44 -14.08
C ARG A 295 -25.56 -1.67 -14.92
N TYR A 296 -24.32 -2.12 -14.99
CA TYR A 296 -23.28 -1.48 -15.78
C TYR A 296 -23.25 -2.04 -17.20
N ILE A 297 -22.68 -1.25 -18.11
CA ILE A 297 -22.46 -1.68 -19.49
C ILE A 297 -20.98 -1.98 -19.62
N SER A 298 -20.65 -3.22 -19.97
CA SER A 298 -19.27 -3.61 -20.25
C SER A 298 -18.78 -2.90 -21.50
N VAL A 299 -17.67 -2.16 -21.37
CA VAL A 299 -17.00 -1.46 -22.45
C VAL A 299 -15.57 -1.97 -22.56
N ASP A 300 -15.36 -2.91 -23.48
CA ASP A 300 -14.04 -3.47 -23.72
C ASP A 300 -13.06 -2.41 -24.23
N ALA A 301 -11.83 -2.45 -23.69
CA ALA A 301 -10.73 -1.69 -24.26
C ALA A 301 -10.53 -2.12 -25.74
N PRO A 302 -10.30 -1.17 -26.66
CA PRO A 302 -10.11 -1.50 -28.06
C PRO A 302 -8.88 -2.41 -28.22
N ARG A 303 -9.06 -3.54 -28.92
CA ARG A 303 -7.97 -4.50 -29.19
C ARG A 303 -6.75 -3.79 -29.76
N LEU A 304 -5.56 -4.22 -29.33
CA LEU A 304 -4.28 -3.64 -29.75
C LEU A 304 -4.15 -3.54 -31.27
N ASP A 305 -4.64 -4.53 -32.01
CA ASP A 305 -4.61 -4.52 -33.48
C ASP A 305 -5.47 -3.40 -34.09
N ARG A 306 -6.62 -3.09 -33.47
CA ARG A 306 -7.48 -1.98 -33.87
C ARG A 306 -6.80 -0.64 -33.59
N LEU A 307 -6.20 -0.49 -32.41
CA LEU A 307 -5.41 0.70 -32.05
C LEU A 307 -4.23 0.91 -33.01
N ARG A 308 -3.52 -0.15 -33.39
CA ARG A 308 -2.40 -0.10 -34.35
C ARG A 308 -2.83 0.32 -35.76
N ARG A 309 -4.06 -0.01 -36.18
CA ARG A 309 -4.62 0.49 -37.46
C ARG A 309 -4.94 1.98 -37.42
N LEU A 310 -5.40 2.48 -36.28
CA LEU A 310 -5.76 3.89 -36.09
C LEU A 310 -4.54 4.81 -35.95
N VAL A 311 -3.41 4.28 -35.46
CA VAL A 311 -2.16 5.03 -35.31
C VAL A 311 -1.02 4.32 -36.08
N PRO A 312 -0.89 4.55 -37.40
CA PRO A 312 0.15 3.90 -38.22
C PRO A 312 1.59 4.17 -37.76
N ARG A 313 1.80 5.22 -36.97
CA ARG A 313 3.12 5.61 -36.42
C ARG A 313 3.60 4.69 -35.30
N THR A 314 2.71 4.06 -34.53
CA THR A 314 3.09 3.10 -33.46
C THR A 314 3.39 1.71 -34.01
N THR A 315 2.89 1.37 -35.20
CA THR A 315 3.26 0.15 -35.94
C THR A 315 4.76 0.09 -36.27
N GLN A 316 5.44 1.25 -36.32
CA GLN A 316 6.88 1.37 -36.52
C GLN A 316 7.72 1.19 -35.24
N ARG A 317 7.13 1.25 -34.04
CA ARG A 317 7.81 0.87 -32.80
C ARG A 317 7.74 -0.64 -32.61
N ARG A 318 8.30 -1.40 -33.54
CA ARG A 318 8.64 -2.80 -33.25
C ARG A 318 9.78 -2.79 -32.25
N ILE A 319 9.68 -3.58 -31.19
CA ILE A 319 10.85 -4.03 -30.45
C ILE A 319 11.75 -4.70 -31.52
N PRO A 320 13.00 -4.23 -31.72
CA PRO A 320 13.85 -4.80 -32.75
C PRO A 320 13.99 -6.30 -32.48
N SER A 321 13.83 -7.13 -33.52
CA SER A 321 13.96 -8.58 -33.36
C SER A 321 15.33 -8.91 -32.78
N PRO A 322 15.47 -9.98 -31.97
CA PRO A 322 16.75 -10.40 -31.41
C PRO A 322 17.83 -10.58 -32.49
N GLU A 323 17.43 -10.99 -33.69
CA GLU A 323 18.28 -11.09 -34.89
C GLU A 323 18.77 -9.71 -35.36
N ASN A 324 17.89 -8.70 -35.41
CA ASN A 324 18.26 -7.34 -35.79
C ASN A 324 19.16 -6.70 -34.73
N VAL A 325 18.88 -6.93 -33.44
CA VAL A 325 19.73 -6.47 -32.34
C VAL A 325 21.10 -7.15 -32.40
N SER A 326 21.15 -8.46 -32.62
CA SER A 326 22.40 -9.22 -32.74
C SER A 326 23.20 -8.83 -33.99
N ALA A 327 22.53 -8.52 -35.09
CA ALA A 327 23.18 -8.00 -36.30
C ALA A 327 23.83 -6.63 -36.06
N ILE A 328 23.12 -5.73 -35.36
CA ILE A 328 23.65 -4.40 -34.98
C ILE A 328 24.83 -4.55 -34.02
N ILE A 329 24.70 -5.38 -32.97
CA ILE A 329 25.79 -5.65 -32.02
C ILE A 329 26.98 -6.29 -32.73
N GLY A 330 26.74 -7.24 -33.65
CA GLY A 330 27.79 -7.88 -34.44
C GLY A 330 28.54 -6.91 -35.34
N VAL A 331 27.84 -5.93 -35.94
CA VAL A 331 28.47 -4.84 -36.70
C VAL A 331 29.30 -3.92 -35.80
N LEU A 332 28.81 -3.61 -34.61
CA LEU A 332 29.49 -2.73 -33.65
C LEU A 332 30.71 -3.39 -32.97
N THR A 333 30.69 -4.72 -32.82
CA THR A 333 31.75 -5.49 -32.11
C THR A 333 32.78 -6.13 -33.05
N ALA A 334 32.55 -6.12 -34.36
CA ALA A 334 33.50 -6.68 -35.32
C ALA A 334 34.80 -5.85 -35.39
N LYS A 335 35.94 -6.49 -35.08
CA LYS A 335 37.27 -5.88 -35.26
C LYS A 335 37.49 -5.57 -36.76
N PRO A 336 37.97 -4.37 -37.13
CA PRO A 336 38.17 -4.00 -38.52
C PRO A 336 39.26 -4.89 -39.14
N SER A 337 38.87 -5.82 -40.01
CA SER A 337 39.81 -6.74 -40.66
C SER A 337 40.44 -6.10 -41.91
N ARG A 338 41.77 -6.20 -42.04
CA ARG A 338 42.55 -5.67 -43.17
C ARG A 338 42.12 -6.20 -44.55
N LYS A 339 41.36 -7.31 -44.61
CA LYS A 339 40.89 -7.94 -45.87
C LYS A 339 39.61 -7.32 -46.45
N ARG A 340 38.92 -6.41 -45.75
CA ARG A 340 37.70 -5.75 -46.25
C ARG A 340 37.99 -4.57 -47.20
N ARG A 341 39.09 -4.63 -47.96
CA ARG A 341 39.57 -3.53 -48.82
C ARG A 341 39.10 -3.61 -50.28
N LYS A 342 38.20 -4.52 -50.65
CA LYS A 342 37.71 -4.66 -52.04
C LYS A 342 36.23 -5.02 -52.21
N ILE A 343 35.43 -4.89 -51.17
CA ILE A 343 33.97 -4.79 -51.32
C ILE A 343 33.63 -3.38 -50.89
N ARG A 344 33.01 -2.62 -51.77
CA ARG A 344 32.52 -1.26 -51.53
C ARG A 344 31.32 -1.32 -50.57
N THR A 345 31.50 -1.86 -49.37
CA THR A 345 30.57 -1.67 -48.26
C THR A 345 30.90 -0.33 -47.65
N GLU A 346 30.08 0.64 -48.04
CA GLU A 346 30.01 1.98 -47.46
C GLU A 346 30.08 1.87 -45.92
N PRO A 347 30.95 2.61 -45.22
CA PRO A 347 30.90 2.66 -43.77
C PRO A 347 29.61 3.39 -43.36
N HIS A 348 28.69 2.67 -42.72
CA HIS A 348 27.45 3.24 -42.22
C HIS A 348 27.70 3.82 -40.83
N THR A 349 27.81 5.14 -40.69
CA THR A 349 27.71 5.81 -39.39
C THR A 349 26.28 6.30 -39.19
N ILE A 350 25.63 5.84 -38.13
CA ILE A 350 24.30 6.32 -37.74
C ILE A 350 24.50 7.69 -37.09
N VAL A 351 24.20 8.76 -37.83
CA VAL A 351 24.17 10.12 -37.30
C VAL A 351 22.74 10.44 -36.90
N ASP A 352 22.40 10.24 -35.63
CA ASP A 352 21.18 10.76 -35.04
C ASP A 352 21.48 12.14 -34.46
N THR A 353 21.10 13.18 -35.22
CA THR A 353 21.30 14.59 -34.87
C THR A 353 20.60 14.98 -33.58
N PHE A 354 19.51 14.29 -33.22
CA PHE A 354 18.79 14.51 -31.97
C PHE A 354 19.57 13.92 -30.79
N GLN A 355 19.99 12.65 -30.89
CA GLN A 355 20.80 12.00 -29.86
C GLN A 355 22.16 12.67 -29.67
N GLN A 356 22.82 13.11 -30.74
CA GLN A 356 24.09 13.83 -30.65
C GLN A 356 23.96 15.16 -29.90
N ARG A 357 22.90 15.93 -30.14
CA ARG A 357 22.69 17.20 -29.44
C ARG A 357 22.37 17.00 -27.96
N ILE A 358 21.59 15.98 -27.63
CA ILE A 358 21.29 15.62 -26.23
C ILE A 358 22.56 15.12 -25.53
N ALA A 359 23.30 14.19 -26.14
CA ALA A 359 24.55 13.67 -25.58
C ALA A 359 25.60 14.78 -25.41
N GLY A 360 25.73 15.70 -26.38
CA GLY A 360 26.62 16.85 -26.28
C GLY A 360 26.22 17.81 -25.16
N ARG A 361 24.92 18.07 -24.99
CA ARG A 361 24.40 18.88 -23.88
C ARG A 361 24.64 18.20 -22.53
N GLN A 362 24.41 16.90 -22.44
CA GLN A 362 24.65 16.11 -21.22
C GLN A 362 26.14 16.10 -20.85
N ALA A 363 27.03 15.96 -21.83
CA ALA A 363 28.47 16.05 -21.62
C ALA A 363 28.90 17.46 -21.16
N ALA A 364 28.29 18.52 -21.70
CA ALA A 364 28.54 19.89 -21.26
C ALA A 364 28.05 20.15 -19.83
N MET A 365 26.88 19.60 -19.44
CA MET A 365 26.38 19.71 -18.07
C MET A 365 27.24 18.94 -17.07
N ALA A 366 27.80 17.79 -17.48
CA ALA A 366 28.71 17.02 -16.63
C ALA A 366 30.05 17.74 -16.35
N MET A 367 30.32 18.85 -17.03
CA MET A 367 31.49 19.72 -16.76
C MET A 367 31.16 20.90 -15.85
N LEU A 368 29.91 21.04 -15.38
CA LEU A 368 29.42 22.14 -14.57
C LEU A 368 28.92 21.61 -13.22
N GLU A 369 29.64 21.93 -12.14
CA GLU A 369 29.36 21.43 -10.77
C GLU A 369 27.96 21.85 -10.25
N GLU A 370 27.37 22.91 -10.81
CA GLU A 370 26.03 23.40 -10.47
C GLU A 370 24.91 22.37 -10.77
N TYR A 371 25.12 21.48 -11.75
CA TYR A 371 24.13 20.47 -12.16
C TYR A 371 24.39 19.07 -11.54
N ASP A 372 25.34 18.95 -10.63
CA ASP A 372 25.64 17.67 -9.96
C ASP A 372 24.71 17.40 -8.77
N THR A 373 24.15 18.45 -8.16
CA THR A 373 23.22 18.34 -7.02
C THR A 373 21.78 18.79 -7.35
N ASP A 374 21.57 19.58 -8.40
CA ASP A 374 20.24 20.02 -8.85
C ASP A 374 19.72 19.19 -10.04
N ILE A 375 19.04 18.08 -9.71
CA ILE A 375 18.47 17.14 -10.67
C ILE A 375 17.34 17.80 -11.49
N ASN A 376 16.53 18.66 -10.87
CA ASN A 376 15.38 19.29 -11.53
C ASN A 376 15.81 20.30 -12.59
N ALA A 377 16.85 21.09 -12.31
CA ALA A 377 17.43 22.00 -13.30
C ALA A 377 18.08 21.25 -14.47
N ARG A 378 18.71 20.10 -14.17
CA ARG A 378 19.31 19.22 -15.19
C ARG A 378 18.27 18.61 -16.11
N GLU A 379 17.17 18.08 -15.56
CA GLU A 379 16.05 17.53 -16.34
C GLU A 379 15.38 18.59 -17.19
N SER A 380 15.11 19.78 -16.63
CA SER A 380 14.50 20.90 -17.35
C SER A 380 15.38 21.36 -18.52
N ALA A 381 16.69 21.49 -18.32
CA ALA A 381 17.62 21.89 -19.37
C ALA A 381 17.76 20.84 -20.49
N LEU A 382 17.73 19.54 -20.16
CA LEU A 382 17.72 18.46 -21.15
C LEU A 382 16.40 18.43 -21.93
N TRP A 383 15.28 18.61 -21.24
CA TRP A 383 13.95 18.68 -21.84
C TRP A 383 13.82 19.87 -22.80
N GLU A 384 14.26 21.05 -22.40
CA GLU A 384 14.27 22.23 -23.27
C GLU A 384 15.15 22.02 -24.50
N THR A 385 16.32 21.40 -24.33
CA THR A 385 17.22 21.07 -25.44
C THR A 385 16.56 20.08 -26.40
N ALA A 386 15.85 19.08 -25.87
CA ALA A 386 15.11 18.10 -26.68
C ALA A 386 13.96 18.78 -27.44
N VAL A 387 13.15 19.61 -26.76
CA VAL A 387 12.03 20.34 -27.37
C VAL A 387 12.53 21.32 -28.43
N ASN A 388 13.59 22.08 -28.16
CA ASN A 388 14.19 22.99 -29.15
C ASN A 388 14.70 22.21 -30.35
N THR A 389 15.41 21.10 -30.14
CA THR A 389 15.88 20.25 -31.24
C THR A 389 14.69 19.68 -32.04
N LEU A 390 13.58 19.32 -31.39
CA LEU A 390 12.35 18.89 -32.05
C LEU A 390 11.55 20.03 -32.71
N LYS A 391 11.86 21.30 -32.46
CA LYS A 391 11.22 22.44 -33.13
C LYS A 391 12.06 22.97 -34.27
N THR A 392 13.39 23.02 -34.11
CA THR A 392 14.31 23.64 -35.07
C THR A 392 14.77 22.70 -36.18
N THR A 393 14.69 21.39 -35.97
CA THR A 393 15.28 20.41 -36.90
C THR A 393 14.21 19.87 -37.85
N THR A 394 14.41 19.98 -39.15
CA THR A 394 13.44 19.51 -40.16
C THR A 394 13.34 17.98 -40.21
N ARG A 395 12.25 17.42 -40.75
CA ARG A 395 12.03 15.96 -40.83
C ARG A 395 13.13 15.23 -41.61
N GLU A 396 13.81 15.92 -42.53
CA GLU A 396 14.92 15.38 -43.33
C GLU A 396 16.27 15.38 -42.60
N GLU A 397 16.43 16.22 -41.57
CA GLU A 397 17.62 16.29 -40.71
C GLU A 397 17.53 15.32 -39.51
N ARG A 398 16.32 14.86 -39.18
CA ARG A 398 16.06 13.76 -38.23
C ARG A 398 16.08 12.38 -38.87
N ARG A 399 16.21 12.32 -40.21
CA ARG A 399 16.46 11.07 -40.92
C ARG A 399 17.90 10.67 -40.63
N ILE A 400 18.12 9.41 -40.27
CA ILE A 400 19.45 8.81 -40.23
C ILE A 400 20.09 9.03 -41.61
N ARG A 401 21.07 9.94 -41.70
CA ARG A 401 21.79 10.23 -42.94
C ARG A 401 23.10 9.44 -42.96
N TYR A 402 23.31 8.71 -44.04
CA TYR A 402 24.59 8.10 -44.37
C TYR A 402 25.42 9.15 -45.11
N ILE A 403 26.52 9.63 -44.53
CA ILE A 403 27.38 10.64 -45.16
C ILE A 403 28.78 10.05 -45.34
N THR A 404 29.25 10.08 -46.59
CA THR A 404 30.63 9.78 -46.97
C THR A 404 31.53 10.99 -46.70
N LEU A 405 32.54 10.81 -45.84
CA LEU A 405 33.64 11.78 -45.73
C LEU A 405 34.65 11.49 -46.85
N ASN A 406 34.68 12.35 -47.87
CA ASN A 406 35.87 12.48 -48.72
C ASN A 406 37.00 13.05 -47.85
N ARG A 407 38.14 12.36 -47.83
CA ARG A 407 39.34 12.72 -47.07
C ARG A 407 39.83 14.14 -47.41
N PRO A 408 40.33 14.93 -46.43
CA PRO A 408 41.48 15.79 -46.68
C PRO A 408 42.76 14.95 -46.69
N GLU A 409 43.68 15.25 -47.61
CA GLU A 409 45.04 14.68 -47.64
C GLU A 409 45.79 15.00 -46.34
N LEU A 410 46.49 14.00 -45.80
CA LEU A 410 47.38 14.18 -44.65
C LEU A 410 48.71 14.78 -45.14
N PRO A 411 49.25 15.83 -44.51
CA PRO A 411 50.62 16.26 -44.78
C PRO A 411 51.61 15.24 -44.21
N GLU A 412 52.72 15.05 -44.92
CA GLU A 412 53.79 14.11 -44.65
C GLU A 412 54.38 14.28 -43.23
N THR A 413 54.51 13.17 -42.51
CA THR A 413 55.27 13.09 -41.27
C THR A 413 56.77 13.16 -41.56
N LYS A 414 57.44 14.22 -41.10
CA LYS A 414 58.88 14.18 -40.83
C LYS A 414 59.09 13.68 -39.40
N GLU A 415 59.83 12.60 -39.28
CA GLU A 415 60.41 12.12 -38.03
C GLU A 415 61.40 13.17 -37.51
N GLU A 416 61.22 13.64 -36.27
CA GLU A 416 62.35 13.98 -35.39
C GLU A 416 61.87 14.20 -33.94
N ASN A 417 62.70 13.71 -33.02
CA ASN A 417 62.78 13.96 -31.58
C ASN A 417 61.90 13.13 -30.62
N GLN A 418 62.43 11.94 -30.32
CA GLN A 418 62.43 11.37 -28.98
C GLN A 418 63.23 12.28 -28.01
N ILE A 419 62.62 12.67 -26.89
CA ILE A 419 63.34 13.02 -25.65
C ILE A 419 62.63 12.31 -24.48
N SER A 420 63.46 11.69 -23.63
CA SER A 420 63.13 10.82 -22.51
C SER A 420 62.87 11.57 -21.19
N VAL A 421 61.90 11.07 -20.40
CA VAL A 421 61.94 10.83 -18.93
C VAL A 421 62.66 11.86 -18.02
N ARG A 422 61.91 12.64 -17.21
CA ARG A 422 62.14 12.92 -15.76
C ARG A 422 61.32 14.11 -15.25
N ALA A 423 60.98 14.06 -13.95
CA ALA A 423 60.15 14.96 -13.13
C ALA A 423 58.64 14.70 -13.31
N GLU A 424 57.87 14.19 -12.35
CA GLU A 424 58.01 14.16 -10.90
C GLU A 424 57.52 12.82 -10.33
N ARG A 425 58.46 12.06 -9.75
CA ARG A 425 58.19 11.15 -8.63
C ARG A 425 58.43 11.97 -7.37
N ALA A 426 57.41 12.19 -6.55
CA ALA A 426 57.54 12.25 -5.08
C ALA A 426 56.16 12.55 -4.46
N GLY A 427 55.72 11.71 -3.51
CA GLY A 427 54.65 12.09 -2.59
C GLY A 427 53.34 11.29 -2.68
N ILE A 428 53.40 9.97 -2.82
CA ILE A 428 52.33 9.13 -2.27
C ILE A 428 52.58 9.07 -0.75
N ASN A 429 51.76 9.78 0.03
CA ASN A 429 51.58 9.54 1.46
C ASN A 429 50.09 9.64 1.79
N LEU A 430 49.60 8.62 2.50
CA LEU A 430 48.29 8.55 3.13
C LEU A 430 47.98 9.82 3.94
N LEU A 431 46.76 10.35 3.81
CA LEU A 431 46.18 11.25 4.81
C LEU A 431 44.85 10.67 5.31
N THR A 432 44.89 10.37 6.61
CA THR A 432 43.83 10.02 7.55
C THR A 432 42.75 11.11 7.69
N LEU A 433 41.61 10.66 8.22
CA LEU A 433 40.37 11.38 8.55
C LEU A 433 40.56 12.83 9.07
N PRO A 434 39.71 13.79 8.67
CA PRO A 434 39.66 15.12 9.30
C PRO A 434 39.14 15.03 10.74
N GLN A 435 39.87 15.68 11.65
CA GLN A 435 39.51 15.88 13.05
C GLN A 435 38.39 16.92 13.21
N ASP A 436 37.48 16.65 14.15
CA ASP A 436 36.57 17.62 14.75
C ASP A 436 37.34 18.84 15.27
N ASN A 437 36.98 20.03 14.79
CA ASN A 437 37.34 21.30 15.41
C ASN A 437 36.24 22.31 15.11
N ASN A 438 35.28 22.45 16.03
CA ASN A 438 34.56 23.71 16.20
C ASN A 438 34.18 23.85 17.69
N HIS A 439 34.97 24.66 18.39
CA HIS A 439 34.59 25.17 19.70
C HIS A 439 33.59 26.33 19.56
N PRO A 440 32.70 26.51 20.55
CA PRO A 440 31.57 27.44 20.48
C PRO A 440 31.94 28.81 21.06
N THR A 441 31.56 29.90 20.39
CA THR A 441 31.53 31.23 20.99
C THR A 441 30.10 31.57 21.40
N GLY A 442 29.88 31.73 22.71
CA GLY A 442 28.61 32.11 23.36
C GLY A 442 28.09 33.50 22.94
N ARG A 443 26.86 33.89 23.30
CA ARG A 443 26.34 33.98 24.68
C ARG A 443 24.79 33.90 24.75
N PRO A 444 24.23 33.67 25.96
CA PRO A 444 22.86 33.24 26.20
C PRO A 444 21.91 34.41 26.55
N VAL A 445 20.62 34.19 26.38
CA VAL A 445 19.59 34.98 27.08
C VAL A 445 18.62 34.00 27.76
N ASN A 446 18.76 33.91 29.08
CA ASN A 446 17.75 33.36 29.97
C ASN A 446 16.57 34.35 30.08
N GLY A 447 15.35 33.83 30.07
CA GLY A 447 14.14 34.60 30.34
C GLY A 447 12.95 33.70 30.61
N PHE A 448 12.86 33.17 31.83
CA PHE A 448 11.62 32.63 32.39
C PHE A 448 10.54 33.72 32.43
N HIS A 449 9.37 33.46 31.85
CA HIS A 449 8.12 34.05 32.35
C HIS A 449 6.91 33.14 32.11
N HIS A 450 6.30 32.73 33.22
CA HIS A 450 4.92 32.28 33.33
C HIS A 450 3.94 33.41 32.96
N LYS A 451 2.91 33.11 32.15
CA LYS A 451 1.50 33.54 32.28
C LYS A 451 0.69 32.87 31.15
N LYS A 452 -0.23 31.96 31.48
CA LYS A 452 -1.69 32.14 31.62
C LYS A 452 -2.43 32.45 30.31
N THR A 453 -3.28 31.48 29.94
CA THR A 453 -4.64 31.62 29.36
C THR A 453 -4.85 32.57 28.18
N ASN A 454 -5.22 32.01 27.02
CA ASN A 454 -6.51 32.29 26.39
C ASN A 454 -6.79 31.35 25.21
N ARG A 455 -7.97 30.72 25.27
CA ARG A 455 -8.68 30.10 24.14
C ARG A 455 -9.04 31.20 23.11
N PRO A 456 -9.19 30.83 21.84
CA PRO A 456 -10.22 31.42 21.00
C PRO A 456 -11.30 30.39 20.70
N ASP A 457 -12.53 30.82 20.96
CA ASP A 457 -13.77 30.18 20.57
C ASP A 457 -13.83 29.99 19.05
N TRP A 458 -14.30 28.81 18.62
CA TRP A 458 -14.82 28.59 17.28
C TRP A 458 -16.33 28.37 17.42
N ASP A 459 -17.05 29.48 17.46
CA ASP A 459 -18.47 29.54 17.17
C ASP A 459 -18.68 29.49 15.65
N GLY A 460 -19.62 28.64 15.24
CA GLY A 460 -20.44 28.89 14.06
C GLY A 460 -19.84 28.59 12.70
N MET A 461 -20.13 27.41 12.16
CA MET A 461 -20.72 27.30 10.83
C MET A 461 -21.48 25.97 10.72
N TYR A 462 -22.76 26.13 10.37
CA TYR A 462 -23.83 25.13 10.23
C TYR A 462 -23.44 23.79 9.61
#